data_AF-A0A9P9N9D7-F1
#
_entry.id   AF-A0A9P9N9D7-F1
#
_cell.length_a   1.000
_cell.length_b   1.000
_cell.length_c   1.000
_cell.angle_alpha   90.00
_cell.angle_beta   90.00
_cell.angle_gamma   90.00
#
_symmetry.space_group_name_H-M   'P 1'
#
loop_
_entity.id
_entity.type
_entity.pdbx_description
1 polymer ?
#
loop_
_entity_poly.entity_id
_entity_poly.type
_entity_poly.pdbx_seq_one_letter_code
_entity_poly.pdbx_strand_id
1 'polypeptide(L)'
;MAPPPSSIYTTSFFLALFFTIVAAATLRLIAALPNERSKTKQWQKRPIATRILIVLGSGGHTHEMFRLLKDLDTRKYTHRTYVVSSGDAFSAQRAVEFERGLEEREEEVSKGQEKHVEGENRNGSVEIEVTDADGVTRAQAKKTKALRSPVCLGPAHYNIAIVPRARKIHQPLLTTPFSCLWTLYSSFTPLLRTLPIFSDQASTTTYDAAAADLPDLIITNGPATAVIIVLASLLLRFVNWRGANSRGKCRTIYVESFARVKTLSLSGKLLLRIVDRFFVQWEELEGAGGRAEFCGVLV
;
A
#
# COMPACT_ATOMS: atom_id res chain seq x y z
N MET A 1 -39.90 -32.12 34.53
CA MET A 1 -40.73 -32.01 33.31
C MET A 1 -39.77 -31.84 32.14
N ALA A 2 -39.65 -32.84 31.27
CA ALA A 2 -38.73 -32.76 30.14
C ALA A 2 -39.22 -31.69 29.15
N PRO A 3 -38.32 -30.89 28.53
CA PRO A 3 -38.73 -29.89 27.55
C PRO A 3 -39.42 -30.57 26.35
N PRO A 4 -40.41 -29.91 25.73
CA PRO A 4 -41.13 -30.48 24.60
C PRO A 4 -40.15 -30.76 23.44
N PRO A 5 -40.34 -31.83 22.67
CA PRO A 5 -39.40 -32.25 21.63
C PRO A 5 -39.15 -31.17 20.58
N SER A 6 -40.14 -30.32 20.27
CA SER A 6 -40.00 -29.16 19.39
C SER A 6 -38.95 -28.15 19.86
N SER A 7 -38.80 -27.95 21.17
CA SER A 7 -37.79 -27.06 21.74
C SER A 7 -36.37 -27.62 21.59
N ILE A 8 -36.20 -28.94 21.57
CA ILE A 8 -34.90 -29.58 21.39
C ILE A 8 -34.44 -29.46 19.94
N TYR A 9 -35.35 -29.59 18.98
CA TYR A 9 -35.04 -29.43 17.56
C TYR A 9 -34.70 -27.98 17.20
N THR A 10 -35.42 -26.99 17.73
CA THR A 10 -35.10 -25.58 17.48
C THR A 10 -33.75 -25.19 18.04
N THR A 11 -33.44 -25.58 19.29
CA THR A 11 -32.12 -25.30 19.89
C THR A 11 -30.99 -25.99 19.12
N SER A 12 -31.19 -27.24 18.70
CA SER A 12 -30.19 -27.98 17.93
C SER A 12 -29.94 -27.35 16.56
N PHE A 13 -30.99 -26.87 15.90
CA PHE A 13 -30.88 -26.14 14.62
C PHE A 13 -30.08 -24.84 14.76
N PHE A 14 -30.38 -24.00 15.76
CA PHE A 14 -29.63 -22.76 15.98
C PHE A 14 -28.17 -23.02 16.35
N LEU A 15 -27.90 -24.07 17.12
CA LEU A 15 -26.54 -24.47 17.48
C LEU A 15 -25.75 -24.93 16.23
N ALA A 16 -26.35 -25.76 15.39
CA ALA A 16 -25.75 -26.19 14.12
C ALA A 16 -25.52 -25.01 13.17
N LEU A 17 -26.48 -24.09 13.06
CA LEU A 17 -26.33 -22.87 12.27
C LEU A 17 -25.19 -21.98 12.81
N PHE A 18 -25.07 -21.84 14.13
CA PHE A 18 -23.98 -21.09 14.75
C PHE A 18 -22.62 -21.71 14.42
N PHE A 19 -22.45 -23.02 14.62
CA PHE A 19 -21.18 -23.69 14.33
C PHE A 19 -20.81 -23.67 12.85
N THR A 20 -21.78 -23.81 11.94
CA THR A 20 -21.55 -23.71 10.50
C THR A 20 -21.15 -22.29 10.09
N ILE A 21 -21.77 -21.25 10.64
CA ILE A 21 -21.37 -19.85 10.41
C ILE A 21 -19.95 -19.61 10.95
N VAL A 22 -19.65 -20.08 12.16
CA VAL A 22 -18.31 -19.95 12.75
C VAL A 22 -17.27 -20.67 11.89
N ALA A 23 -17.54 -21.90 11.43
CA ALA A 23 -16.66 -22.64 10.54
C ALA A 23 -16.47 -21.94 9.18
N ALA A 24 -17.53 -21.44 8.58
CA ALA A 24 -17.44 -20.67 7.34
C ALA A 24 -16.63 -19.38 7.53
N ALA A 25 -16.85 -18.66 8.63
CA ALA A 25 -16.12 -17.45 8.99
C ALA A 25 -14.64 -17.74 9.26
N THR A 26 -14.30 -18.81 9.96
CA THR A 26 -12.89 -19.18 10.20
C THR A 26 -12.20 -19.57 8.90
N LEU A 27 -12.83 -20.40 8.06
CA LEU A 27 -12.30 -20.73 6.73
C LEU A 27 -12.12 -19.47 5.87
N ARG A 28 -13.06 -18.53 5.92
CA ARG A 28 -12.97 -17.26 5.20
C ARG A 28 -11.85 -16.37 5.73
N LEU A 29 -11.66 -16.32 7.05
CA LEU A 29 -10.58 -15.57 7.68
C LEU A 29 -9.22 -16.13 7.29
N ILE A 30 -9.04 -17.46 7.35
CA ILE A 30 -7.83 -18.16 6.91
C ILE A 30 -7.56 -17.87 5.42
N ALA A 31 -8.59 -17.86 4.58
CA ALA A 31 -8.46 -17.54 3.15
C ALA A 31 -8.20 -16.06 2.84
N ALA A 32 -8.55 -15.16 3.76
CA ALA A 32 -8.29 -13.72 3.62
C ALA A 32 -6.90 -13.34 4.16
N LEU A 33 -6.41 -14.04 5.17
CA LEU A 33 -5.08 -13.85 5.73
C LEU A 33 -3.99 -14.22 4.72
N PRO A 34 -2.85 -13.50 4.73
CA PRO A 34 -1.71 -13.84 3.90
C PRO A 34 -1.15 -15.21 4.27
N ASN A 35 -1.03 -16.09 3.28
CA ASN A 35 -0.36 -17.36 3.43
C ASN A 35 1.13 -17.21 3.05
N GLU A 36 2.02 -17.59 3.97
CA GLU A 36 3.49 -17.68 3.82
C GLU A 36 3.95 -18.31 2.49
N ARG A 37 3.13 -19.20 1.91
CA ARG A 37 3.41 -19.86 0.62
C ARG A 37 3.29 -18.97 -0.62
N SER A 38 3.12 -17.66 -0.48
CA SER A 38 3.25 -16.76 -1.64
C SER A 38 4.71 -16.37 -1.93
N LYS A 39 5.65 -17.32 -1.87
CA LYS A 39 7.00 -17.07 -2.40
C LYS A 39 7.00 -16.84 -3.92
N THR A 40 5.97 -17.28 -4.65
CA THR A 40 5.92 -17.17 -6.11
C THR A 40 4.51 -17.30 -6.68
N LYS A 41 3.50 -16.55 -6.20
CA LYS A 41 2.31 -16.38 -7.06
C LYS A 41 2.73 -15.50 -8.23
N GLN A 42 2.95 -16.15 -9.37
CA GLN A 42 3.30 -15.59 -10.67
C GLN A 42 2.79 -14.15 -10.78
N TRP A 43 3.74 -13.28 -11.03
CA TRP A 43 3.60 -11.87 -11.40
C TRP A 43 2.38 -11.70 -12.31
N GLN A 44 1.21 -11.49 -11.70
CA GLN A 44 0.03 -11.02 -12.43
C GLN A 44 0.50 -9.79 -13.20
N LYS A 45 0.11 -9.68 -14.48
CA LYS A 45 0.50 -8.56 -15.35
C LYS A 45 0.40 -7.28 -14.53
N ARG A 46 1.54 -6.59 -14.36
CA ARG A 46 1.62 -5.39 -13.52
C ARG A 46 0.47 -4.47 -13.93
N PRO A 47 -0.37 -4.00 -12.98
CA PRO A 47 -1.43 -3.09 -13.33
C PRO A 47 -0.79 -1.84 -13.95
N ILE A 48 -1.45 -1.30 -14.98
CA ILE A 48 -0.97 -0.11 -15.72
C ILE A 48 -0.82 1.09 -14.77
N ALA A 49 -1.64 1.12 -13.71
CA ALA A 49 -1.65 2.14 -12.68
C ALA A 49 -1.84 1.47 -11.31
N THR A 50 -1.03 1.87 -10.32
CA THR A 50 -1.04 1.28 -8.97
C THR A 50 -1.37 2.37 -7.95
N ARG A 51 -2.40 2.14 -7.14
CA ARG A 51 -2.71 3.01 -6.00
C ARG A 51 -2.00 2.52 -4.75
N ILE A 52 -1.19 3.37 -4.14
CA ILE A 52 -0.53 3.10 -2.86
C ILE A 52 -1.12 3.98 -1.76
N LEU A 53 -1.34 3.39 -0.59
CA LEU A 53 -1.76 4.07 0.62
C LEU A 53 -0.63 4.02 1.64
N ILE A 54 -0.18 5.19 2.09
CA ILE A 54 0.97 5.37 2.96
C ILE A 54 0.45 5.88 4.29
N VAL A 55 0.58 5.09 5.35
CA VAL A 55 0.18 5.53 6.69
C VAL A 55 1.35 6.21 7.38
N LEU A 56 1.22 7.51 7.61
CA LEU A 56 2.20 8.31 8.33
C LEU A 56 1.95 8.19 9.83
N GLY A 57 2.99 7.77 10.57
CA GLY A 57 3.05 7.97 12.02
C GLY A 57 3.31 9.43 12.36
N SER A 58 3.26 9.80 13.64
CA SER A 58 3.65 11.14 14.11
C SER A 58 5.11 11.19 14.52
N GLY A 59 5.83 12.26 14.16
CA GLY A 59 7.20 12.52 14.60
C GLY A 59 8.24 11.66 13.87
N GLY A 60 9.03 10.89 14.61
CA GLY A 60 10.13 10.07 14.04
C GLY A 60 9.65 9.05 13.01
N HIS A 61 8.48 8.44 13.20
CA HIS A 61 7.90 7.51 12.25
C HIS A 61 7.61 8.16 10.88
N THR A 62 7.18 9.42 10.87
CA THR A 62 6.97 10.19 9.64
C THR A 62 8.27 10.29 8.84
N HIS A 63 9.35 10.62 9.54
CA HIS A 63 10.67 10.79 8.94
C HIS A 63 11.19 9.47 8.37
N GLU A 64 11.09 8.38 9.16
CA GLU A 64 11.39 7.03 8.69
C GLU A 64 10.59 6.70 7.42
N MET A 65 9.30 7.03 7.35
CA MET A 65 8.46 6.70 6.19
C MET A 65 8.90 7.45 4.93
N PHE A 66 9.17 8.75 5.02
CA PHE A 66 9.64 9.50 3.85
C PHE A 66 11.04 9.07 3.41
N ARG A 67 11.85 8.59 4.34
CA ARG A 67 13.16 8.02 4.01
C ARG A 67 13.04 6.68 3.27
N LEU A 68 12.10 5.84 3.68
CA LEU A 68 11.72 4.61 2.95
C LEU A 68 11.22 4.92 1.52
N LEU A 69 10.50 6.03 1.36
CA LEU A 69 9.88 6.41 0.09
C LEU A 69 10.78 7.26 -0.81
N LYS A 70 12.02 7.57 -0.40
CA LYS A 70 12.90 8.53 -1.09
C LYS A 70 13.15 8.21 -2.58
N ASP A 71 13.10 6.93 -2.94
CA ASP A 71 13.34 6.38 -4.28
C ASP A 71 12.05 5.77 -4.90
N LEU A 72 10.88 6.24 -4.47
CA LEU A 72 9.59 5.77 -4.97
C LEU A 72 9.42 6.12 -6.45
N ASP A 73 9.23 5.10 -7.29
CA ASP A 73 8.97 5.28 -8.72
C ASP A 73 7.52 5.76 -8.97
N THR A 74 7.38 7.02 -9.36
CA THR A 74 6.10 7.68 -9.62
C THR A 74 5.42 7.22 -10.90
N ARG A 75 6.12 6.55 -11.82
CA ARG A 75 5.53 5.94 -13.02
C ARG A 75 4.79 4.65 -12.68
N LYS A 76 5.26 3.93 -11.65
CA LYS A 76 4.63 2.69 -11.16
C LYS A 76 3.51 2.99 -10.16
N TYR A 77 3.78 3.88 -9.20
CA TYR A 77 2.84 4.25 -8.14
C TYR A 77 2.14 5.55 -8.51
N THR A 78 1.20 5.42 -9.45
CA THR A 78 0.54 6.54 -10.14
C THR A 78 -0.38 7.36 -9.24
N HIS A 79 -0.88 6.78 -8.14
CA HIS A 79 -1.70 7.49 -7.16
C HIS A 79 -1.27 7.17 -5.73
N ARG A 80 -0.98 8.21 -4.93
CA ARG A 80 -0.43 8.10 -3.57
C ARG A 80 -1.39 8.74 -2.56
N THR A 81 -1.97 7.94 -1.68
CA THR A 81 -2.81 8.44 -0.59
C THR A 81 -2.03 8.43 0.72
N TYR A 82 -1.69 9.59 1.27
CA TYR A 82 -1.07 9.74 2.57
C TYR A 82 -2.14 9.80 3.66
N VAL A 83 -2.11 8.86 4.59
CA VAL A 83 -3.02 8.87 5.75
C VAL A 83 -2.30 9.47 6.94
N VAL A 84 -2.87 10.54 7.48
CA VAL A 84 -2.33 11.30 8.62
C VAL A 84 -3.32 11.23 9.77
N SER A 85 -2.78 11.15 11.00
CA SER A 85 -3.60 11.14 12.21
C SER A 85 -4.15 12.53 12.55
N SER A 86 -5.33 12.60 13.18
CA SER A 86 -5.92 13.89 13.58
C SER A 86 -5.03 14.65 14.56
N GLY A 87 -4.85 15.94 14.30
CA GLY A 87 -3.95 16.81 15.08
C GLY A 87 -2.47 16.58 14.81
N ASP A 88 -2.10 15.99 13.67
CA ASP A 88 -0.71 15.87 13.21
C ASP A 88 -0.51 16.68 11.90
N ALA A 89 -0.61 18.01 12.02
CA ALA A 89 -0.45 18.91 10.88
C ALA A 89 0.96 18.86 10.28
N PHE A 90 1.97 18.55 11.10
CA PHE A 90 3.35 18.45 10.66
C PHE A 90 3.55 17.31 9.66
N SER A 91 3.01 16.12 9.93
CA SER A 91 3.08 15.01 8.97
C SER A 91 2.38 15.30 7.65
N ALA A 92 1.28 16.06 7.68
CA ALA A 92 0.59 16.50 6.46
C ALA A 92 1.43 17.48 5.65
N GLN A 93 2.06 18.47 6.29
CA GLN A 93 2.97 19.41 5.62
C GLN A 93 4.18 18.68 5.00
N ARG A 94 4.76 17.73 5.73
CA ARG A 94 5.87 16.91 5.22
C ARG A 94 5.48 16.08 3.99
N ALA A 95 4.23 15.62 3.89
CA ALA A 95 3.75 14.93 2.69
C ALA A 95 3.71 15.86 1.47
N VAL A 96 3.26 17.11 1.64
CA VAL A 96 3.27 18.12 0.58
C VAL A 96 4.70 18.46 0.16
N GLU A 97 5.60 18.67 1.13
CA GLU A 97 7.01 18.94 0.86
C GLU A 97 7.68 17.79 0.10
N PHE A 98 7.36 16.55 0.47
CA PHE A 98 7.89 15.36 -0.19
C PHE A 98 7.43 15.26 -1.65
N GLU A 99 6.15 15.47 -1.94
CA GLU A 99 5.64 15.45 -3.32
C GLU A 99 6.24 16.59 -4.16
N ARG A 100 6.39 17.80 -3.61
CA ARG A 100 7.11 18.91 -4.28
C ARG A 100 8.55 18.51 -4.58
N GLY A 101 9.22 17.82 -3.65
CA GLY A 101 10.58 17.32 -3.88
C GLY A 101 10.67 16.25 -4.97
N LEU A 102 9.61 15.45 -5.19
CA LEU A 102 9.56 14.51 -6.32
C LEU A 102 9.36 15.23 -7.66
N GLU A 103 8.55 16.29 -7.68
CA GLU A 103 8.37 17.18 -8.84
C GLU A 103 9.69 17.83 -9.27
N GLU A 104 10.40 18.45 -8.34
CA GLU A 104 11.68 19.12 -8.59
C GLU A 104 12.74 18.16 -9.15
N ARG A 105 12.82 16.95 -8.59
CA ARG A 105 13.77 15.92 -9.06
C ARG A 105 13.49 15.48 -10.49
N GLU A 106 12.23 15.27 -10.86
CA GLU A 106 11.94 14.88 -12.25
C GLU A 106 12.23 16.04 -13.22
N GLU A 107 11.93 17.29 -12.83
CA GLU A 107 12.30 18.46 -13.64
C GLU A 107 13.81 18.56 -13.87
N GLU A 108 14.63 18.30 -12.85
CA GLU A 108 16.09 18.26 -12.97
C GLU A 108 16.55 17.16 -13.93
N VAL A 109 15.94 15.98 -13.85
CA VAL A 109 16.24 14.85 -14.75
C VAL A 109 15.84 15.17 -16.19
N SER A 110 14.69 15.82 -16.41
CA SER A 110 14.25 16.26 -17.74
C SER A 110 15.21 17.29 -18.33
N LYS A 111 15.59 18.33 -17.57
CA LYS A 111 16.55 19.35 -18.01
C LYS A 111 17.94 18.76 -18.29
N GLY A 112 18.37 17.77 -17.52
CA GLY A 112 19.63 17.06 -17.75
C GLY A 112 19.64 16.22 -19.04
N GLN A 113 18.51 15.56 -19.35
CA GLN A 113 18.36 14.81 -20.60
C GLN A 113 18.33 15.73 -21.83
N GLU A 114 17.66 16.88 -21.76
CA GLU A 114 17.64 17.86 -22.86
C GLU A 114 19.04 18.40 -23.19
N LYS A 115 19.84 18.74 -22.17
CA LYS A 115 21.23 19.18 -22.36
C LYS A 115 22.14 18.08 -22.94
N HIS A 116 21.93 16.82 -22.57
CA HIS A 116 22.68 15.70 -23.13
C HIS A 116 22.33 15.46 -24.60
N VAL A 117 21.04 15.58 -24.95
CA VAL A 117 20.56 15.46 -26.34
C VAL A 117 21.05 16.62 -27.20
N GLU A 118 21.10 17.85 -26.69
CA GLU A 118 21.72 18.98 -27.41
C GLU A 118 23.24 18.81 -27.59
N GLY A 119 23.92 18.14 -26.65
CA GLY A 119 25.33 17.78 -26.77
C GLY A 119 25.61 16.65 -27.77
N GLU A 120 24.76 15.61 -27.79
CA GLU A 120 24.86 14.47 -28.71
C GLU A 120 24.39 14.80 -30.13
N ASN A 121 23.47 15.74 -30.33
CA ASN A 121 23.06 16.16 -31.68
C ASN A 121 24.18 16.87 -32.47
N ARG A 122 25.34 17.15 -31.86
CA ARG A 122 26.55 17.57 -32.58
C ARG A 122 27.36 16.39 -33.12
N ASN A 123 27.11 15.15 -32.68
CA ASN A 123 27.81 13.95 -33.13
C ASN A 123 26.83 12.85 -33.56
N GLY A 124 26.44 12.88 -34.84
CA GLY A 124 26.19 11.70 -35.68
C GLY A 124 25.07 10.74 -35.29
N SER A 125 24.02 10.72 -36.11
CA SER A 125 23.14 9.55 -36.26
C SER A 125 23.97 8.30 -36.57
N VAL A 126 24.02 7.33 -35.65
CA VAL A 126 24.63 6.03 -35.92
C VAL A 126 23.58 5.10 -36.55
N GLU A 127 23.61 4.99 -37.88
CA GLU A 127 22.94 3.90 -38.60
C GLU A 127 23.80 2.62 -38.47
N ILE A 128 23.21 1.55 -37.92
CA ILE A 128 23.84 0.23 -37.90
C ILE A 128 23.16 -0.59 -38.99
N GLU A 129 23.85 -0.79 -40.10
CA GLU A 129 23.48 -1.76 -41.13
C GLU A 129 23.90 -3.16 -40.68
N VAL A 130 22.93 -4.10 -40.65
CA VAL A 130 23.21 -5.51 -40.41
C VAL A 130 22.96 -6.25 -41.72
N THR A 131 24.01 -6.87 -42.25
CA THR A 131 23.96 -7.76 -43.40
C THR A 131 23.79 -9.20 -42.91
N ASP A 132 22.70 -9.85 -43.32
CA ASP A 132 22.53 -11.30 -43.14
C ASP A 132 23.43 -12.07 -44.13
N ALA A 133 23.70 -13.35 -43.83
CA ALA A 133 24.57 -14.24 -44.61
C ALA A 133 24.13 -14.45 -46.08
N ASP A 134 22.89 -14.07 -46.43
CA ASP A 134 22.32 -14.15 -47.79
C ASP A 134 22.43 -12.83 -48.57
N GLY A 135 23.17 -11.83 -48.06
CA GLY A 135 23.48 -10.60 -48.80
C GLY A 135 22.33 -9.58 -48.91
N VAL A 136 21.27 -9.72 -48.10
CA VAL A 136 20.14 -8.79 -48.08
C VAL A 136 20.30 -7.77 -46.96
N THR A 137 20.58 -6.52 -47.31
CA THR A 137 20.64 -5.41 -46.35
C THR A 137 19.23 -4.96 -45.98
N ARG A 138 18.85 -5.05 -44.70
CA ARG A 138 17.61 -4.46 -44.18
C ARG A 138 17.94 -3.34 -43.19
N ALA A 139 17.58 -2.11 -43.55
CA ALA A 139 17.56 -0.99 -42.61
C ALA A 139 16.46 -1.22 -41.56
N GLN A 140 16.82 -1.75 -40.39
CA GLN A 140 15.91 -1.76 -39.24
C GLN A 140 16.14 -0.51 -38.41
N ALA A 141 15.22 0.45 -38.53
CA ALA A 141 15.08 1.52 -37.56
C ALA A 141 14.74 0.91 -36.19
N LYS A 142 15.75 0.73 -35.35
CA LYS A 142 15.56 0.31 -33.95
C LYS A 142 14.91 1.47 -33.21
N LYS A 143 13.58 1.56 -33.24
CA LYS A 143 12.76 2.40 -32.33
C LYS A 143 12.99 1.93 -30.90
N THR A 144 14.14 2.27 -30.33
CA THR A 144 14.45 2.14 -28.90
C THR A 144 14.16 3.47 -28.20
N LYS A 145 12.99 4.05 -28.50
CA LYS A 145 12.30 4.90 -27.53
C LYS A 145 11.16 4.04 -27.00
N ALA A 146 11.50 3.12 -26.09
CA ALA A 146 10.49 2.46 -25.28
C ALA A 146 9.60 3.58 -24.73
N LEU A 147 8.31 3.54 -25.06
CA LEU A 147 7.31 4.52 -24.64
C LEU A 147 7.36 4.58 -23.11
N ARG A 148 8.17 5.50 -22.56
CA ARG A 148 8.28 5.67 -21.12
C ARG A 148 6.91 6.08 -20.64
N SER A 149 6.30 5.28 -19.76
CA SER A 149 5.05 5.62 -19.11
C SER A 149 5.14 7.04 -18.54
N PRO A 150 4.09 7.86 -18.68
CA PRO A 150 4.12 9.24 -18.23
C PRO A 150 4.42 9.29 -16.72
N VAL A 151 5.14 10.32 -16.32
CA VAL A 151 5.45 10.56 -14.92
C VAL A 151 4.20 11.12 -14.24
N CYS A 152 3.75 10.47 -13.16
CA CYS A 152 2.53 10.83 -12.44
C CYS A 152 2.86 11.68 -11.20
N LEU A 153 3.12 12.97 -11.44
CA LEU A 153 3.47 13.99 -10.44
C LEU A 153 2.45 15.13 -10.45
N GLY A 154 2.37 15.89 -9.35
CA GLY A 154 1.37 16.95 -9.21
C GLY A 154 0.20 16.62 -8.30
N PRO A 155 -0.64 17.62 -7.98
CA PRO A 155 -1.77 17.50 -7.06
C PRO A 155 -2.88 16.53 -7.54
N ALA A 156 -2.87 16.11 -8.81
CA ALA A 156 -3.78 15.09 -9.32
C ALA A 156 -3.39 13.66 -8.89
N HIS A 157 -2.13 13.45 -8.52
CA HIS A 157 -1.55 12.12 -8.28
C HIS A 157 -1.32 11.77 -6.82
N TYR A 158 -1.61 12.70 -5.90
CA TYR A 158 -1.58 12.42 -4.47
C TYR A 158 -2.77 13.00 -3.73
N ASN A 159 -3.05 12.46 -2.55
CA ASN A 159 -4.08 12.96 -1.65
C ASN A 159 -3.66 12.75 -0.20
N ILE A 160 -4.07 13.65 0.69
CA ILE A 160 -3.86 13.57 2.13
C ILE A 160 -5.21 13.32 2.80
N ALA A 161 -5.36 12.14 3.40
CA ALA A 161 -6.55 11.77 4.15
C ALA A 161 -6.28 11.86 5.66
N ILE A 162 -7.18 12.52 6.38
CA ILE A 162 -7.07 12.67 7.83
C ILE A 162 -7.96 11.62 8.51
N VAL A 163 -7.39 10.84 9.42
CA VAL A 163 -8.08 9.81 10.21
C VAL A 163 -7.93 10.13 11.70
N PRO A 164 -8.97 9.99 12.53
CA PRO A 164 -8.85 10.20 13.97
C PRO A 164 -7.77 9.30 14.60
N ARG A 165 -7.07 9.79 15.62
CA ARG A 165 -6.11 8.96 16.36
C ARG A 165 -6.81 7.78 17.03
N ALA A 166 -6.25 6.58 16.86
CA ALA A 166 -6.73 5.35 17.52
C ALA A 166 -6.73 5.48 19.06
N ARG A 167 -5.76 6.19 19.62
CA ARG A 167 -5.67 6.49 21.05
C ARG A 167 -5.16 7.93 21.24
N LYS A 168 -5.87 8.73 22.02
CA LYS A 168 -5.43 10.07 22.42
C LYS A 168 -4.36 9.99 23.51
N ILE A 169 -3.52 11.02 23.60
CA ILE A 169 -2.55 11.16 24.67
C ILE A 169 -3.32 11.24 26.01
N HIS A 170 -2.84 10.56 27.04
CA HIS A 170 -3.50 10.42 28.35
C HIS A 170 -4.86 9.69 28.36
N GLN A 171 -5.25 9.06 27.24
CA GLN A 171 -6.46 8.24 27.23
C GLN A 171 -6.27 6.92 28.00
N PRO A 172 -7.19 6.56 28.91
CA PRO A 172 -7.13 5.29 29.62
C PRO A 172 -7.36 4.11 28.66
N LEU A 173 -6.78 2.95 29.03
CA LEU A 173 -6.88 1.74 28.20
C LEU A 173 -8.32 1.27 28.03
N LEU A 174 -9.21 1.54 28.98
CA LEU A 174 -10.61 1.12 28.95
C LEU A 174 -11.45 1.88 27.91
N THR A 175 -11.16 3.16 27.65
CA THR A 175 -11.89 3.94 26.64
C THR A 175 -11.24 3.85 25.26
N THR A 176 -10.04 3.28 25.17
CA THR A 176 -9.28 3.10 23.93
C THR A 176 -10.04 2.27 22.87
N PRO A 177 -10.80 1.20 23.21
CA PRO A 177 -11.58 0.47 22.22
C PRO A 177 -12.58 1.35 21.46
N PHE A 178 -13.24 2.31 22.12
CA PHE A 178 -14.19 3.20 21.46
C PHE A 178 -13.51 4.13 20.45
N SER A 179 -12.35 4.70 20.79
CA SER A 179 -11.58 5.51 19.84
C SER A 179 -11.00 4.68 18.71
N CYS A 180 -10.57 3.44 18.99
CA CYS A 180 -10.14 2.49 17.97
C CYS A 180 -11.28 2.14 17.00
N LEU A 181 -12.51 1.91 17.48
CA LEU A 181 -13.68 1.64 16.64
C LEU A 181 -14.05 2.85 15.77
N TRP A 182 -14.00 4.05 16.34
CA TRP A 182 -14.20 5.28 15.56
C TRP A 182 -13.14 5.43 14.47
N THR A 183 -11.88 5.15 14.81
CA THR A 183 -10.77 5.13 13.86
C THR A 183 -10.96 4.08 12.77
N LEU A 184 -11.45 2.89 13.14
CA LEU A 184 -11.73 1.80 12.20
C LEU A 184 -12.79 2.22 11.20
N TYR A 185 -13.90 2.81 11.68
CA TYR A 185 -14.96 3.33 10.82
C TYR A 185 -14.43 4.42 9.87
N SER A 186 -13.70 5.41 10.39
CA SER A 186 -13.11 6.46 9.56
C SER A 186 -12.04 5.96 8.58
N SER A 187 -11.37 4.85 8.87
CA SER A 187 -10.34 4.26 8.00
C SER A 187 -10.91 3.71 6.69
N PHE A 188 -12.21 3.38 6.63
CA PHE A 188 -12.84 2.95 5.39
C PHE A 188 -12.90 4.07 4.34
N THR A 189 -12.99 5.34 4.74
CA THR A 189 -13.03 6.47 3.80
C THR A 189 -11.80 6.52 2.88
N PRO A 190 -10.56 6.59 3.39
CA PRO A 190 -9.37 6.58 2.53
C PRO A 190 -9.14 5.23 1.83
N LEU A 191 -9.63 4.11 2.37
CA LEU A 191 -9.51 2.81 1.71
C LEU A 191 -10.46 2.68 0.51
N LEU A 192 -11.69 3.17 0.63
CA LEU A 192 -12.75 2.97 -0.37
C LEU A 192 -12.82 4.08 -1.42
N ARG A 193 -12.35 5.29 -1.10
CA ARG A 193 -12.46 6.46 -1.97
C ARG A 193 -11.14 7.23 -1.99
N THR A 194 -10.76 7.72 -3.17
CA THR A 194 -9.93 8.91 -3.29
C THR A 194 -10.87 10.11 -3.29
N LEU A 195 -10.66 11.06 -2.37
CA LEU A 195 -11.34 12.34 -2.50
C LEU A 195 -10.80 12.99 -3.79
N PRO A 196 -11.67 13.35 -4.76
CA PRO A 196 -11.23 14.13 -5.91
C PRO A 196 -10.83 15.52 -5.39
N ILE A 197 -9.55 15.88 -5.50
CA ILE A 197 -9.08 17.22 -5.12
C ILE A 197 -9.49 18.26 -6.18
N PHE A 198 -9.70 17.83 -7.43
CA PHE A 198 -10.27 18.67 -8.50
C PHE A 198 -11.25 17.84 -9.34
N SER A 199 -12.53 18.19 -9.31
CA SER A 199 -13.54 17.69 -10.26
C SER A 199 -13.96 18.83 -11.17
N ASP A 200 -13.62 18.73 -12.45
CA ASP A 200 -14.51 19.19 -13.53
C ASP A 200 -14.18 18.61 -14.91
N GLN A 201 -13.17 17.74 -15.04
CA GLN A 201 -13.00 16.94 -16.25
C GLN A 201 -13.49 15.51 -16.01
N ALA A 202 -14.45 15.09 -16.84
CA ALA A 202 -14.93 13.72 -16.88
C ALA A 202 -13.74 12.77 -17.13
N SER A 203 -13.33 12.08 -16.08
CA SER A 203 -12.20 11.16 -16.05
C SER A 203 -12.38 10.03 -17.06
N THR A 204 -11.71 10.14 -18.20
CA THR A 204 -11.75 9.15 -19.30
C THR A 204 -10.49 8.28 -19.33
N THR A 205 -9.55 8.48 -18.41
CA THR A 205 -8.23 7.83 -18.44
C THR A 205 -8.14 6.65 -17.46
N THR A 206 -7.39 5.61 -17.83
CA THR A 206 -7.13 4.42 -17.00
C THR A 206 -6.51 4.75 -15.62
N TYR A 207 -5.82 5.88 -15.49
CA TYR A 207 -5.23 6.36 -14.24
C TYR A 207 -6.29 6.79 -13.21
N ASP A 208 -7.37 7.43 -13.64
CA ASP A 208 -8.43 7.92 -12.76
C ASP A 208 -9.25 6.75 -12.19
N ALA A 209 -9.51 5.74 -13.03
CA ALA A 209 -10.15 4.50 -12.60
C ALA A 209 -9.30 3.77 -11.54
N ALA A 210 -7.98 3.77 -11.68
CA ALA A 210 -7.08 3.20 -10.69
C ALA A 210 -7.02 4.01 -9.39
N ALA A 211 -7.14 5.35 -9.47
CA ALA A 211 -7.27 6.20 -8.30
C ALA A 211 -8.57 5.90 -7.54
N ALA A 212 -9.70 5.78 -8.23
CA ALA A 212 -11.01 5.53 -7.61
C ALA A 212 -11.19 4.12 -7.01
N ASP A 213 -10.32 3.17 -7.37
CA ASP A 213 -10.36 1.78 -6.91
C ASP A 213 -9.71 1.61 -5.52
N LEU A 214 -9.83 0.40 -4.95
CA LEU A 214 -9.14 0.02 -3.72
C LEU A 214 -7.61 0.14 -3.88
N PRO A 215 -6.88 0.51 -2.80
CA PRO A 215 -5.43 0.54 -2.84
C PRO A 215 -4.88 -0.85 -3.16
N ASP A 216 -3.89 -0.91 -4.04
CA ASP A 216 -3.17 -2.15 -4.34
C ASP A 216 -2.22 -2.51 -3.19
N LEU A 217 -1.63 -1.47 -2.60
CA LEU A 217 -0.60 -1.59 -1.56
C LEU A 217 -0.85 -0.59 -0.44
N ILE A 218 -0.73 -1.06 0.79
CA ILE A 218 -0.77 -0.28 2.03
C ILE A 218 0.58 -0.46 2.69
N ILE A 219 1.33 0.63 2.84
CA ILE A 219 2.61 0.63 3.55
C ILE A 219 2.49 1.41 4.85
N THR A 220 3.05 0.87 5.92
CA THR A 220 3.04 1.52 7.22
C THR A 220 4.26 1.14 8.06
N ASN A 221 4.72 2.07 8.89
CA ASN A 221 5.88 1.90 9.76
C ASN A 221 5.63 2.39 11.18
N GLY A 222 4.43 2.14 11.74
CA GLY A 222 4.02 3.00 12.86
C GLY A 222 2.82 2.62 13.73
N PRO A 223 2.28 3.63 14.44
CA PRO A 223 1.59 3.52 15.74
C PRO A 223 0.17 2.91 15.64
N ALA A 224 -0.59 2.92 16.72
CA ALA A 224 -1.90 2.27 16.81
C ALA A 224 -2.86 2.55 15.63
N THR A 225 -2.86 3.75 15.04
CA THR A 225 -3.67 4.08 13.85
C THR A 225 -3.34 3.17 12.65
N ALA A 226 -2.06 2.84 12.44
CA ALA A 226 -1.63 1.93 11.39
C ALA A 226 -2.20 0.52 11.56
N VAL A 227 -2.20 0.02 12.80
CA VAL A 227 -2.79 -1.27 13.14
C VAL A 227 -4.27 -1.29 12.76
N ILE A 228 -5.00 -0.22 13.05
CA ILE A 228 -6.43 -0.11 12.75
C ILE A 228 -6.69 -0.06 11.25
N ILE A 229 -5.87 0.65 10.47
CA ILE A 229 -5.99 0.70 9.01
C ILE A 229 -5.71 -0.68 8.40
N VAL A 230 -4.69 -1.40 8.88
CA VAL A 230 -4.42 -2.77 8.45
C VAL A 230 -5.61 -3.68 8.78
N LEU A 231 -6.18 -3.56 9.97
CA LEU A 231 -7.38 -4.31 10.36
C LEU A 231 -8.58 -3.98 9.46
N ALA A 232 -8.82 -2.70 9.14
CA ALA A 232 -9.87 -2.31 8.18
C ALA A 232 -9.64 -2.94 6.80
N SER A 233 -8.38 -2.98 6.34
CA SER A 233 -8.03 -3.60 5.06
C SER A 233 -8.26 -5.12 5.07
N LEU A 234 -8.01 -5.79 6.20
CA LEU A 234 -8.32 -7.21 6.39
C LEU A 234 -9.84 -7.44 6.39
N LEU A 235 -10.64 -6.56 7.00
CA LEU A 235 -12.11 -6.66 6.95
C LEU A 235 -12.64 -6.55 5.50
N LEU A 236 -12.07 -5.67 4.68
CA LEU A 236 -12.42 -5.58 3.26
C LEU A 236 -12.08 -6.87 2.51
N ARG A 237 -10.92 -7.48 2.79
CA ARG A 237 -10.52 -8.78 2.22
C ARG A 237 -11.42 -9.92 2.71
N PHE A 238 -11.77 -9.92 3.99
CA PHE A 238 -12.65 -10.90 4.63
C PHE A 238 -14.02 -10.92 3.94
N VAL A 239 -14.66 -9.77 3.73
CA VAL A 239 -15.96 -9.67 3.05
C VAL A 239 -15.85 -9.76 1.51
N ASN A 240 -14.63 -9.77 0.96
CA ASN A 240 -14.35 -9.65 -0.47
C ASN A 240 -14.95 -8.40 -1.12
N TRP A 241 -15.02 -7.30 -0.38
CA TRP A 241 -15.63 -6.06 -0.86
C TRP A 241 -14.94 -5.56 -2.13
N ARG A 242 -15.69 -5.26 -3.20
CA ARG A 242 -15.16 -4.89 -4.54
C ARG A 242 -14.12 -5.88 -5.09
N GLY A 243 -14.18 -7.15 -4.65
CA GLY A 243 -13.20 -8.16 -5.00
C GLY A 243 -11.83 -7.95 -4.36
N ALA A 244 -11.74 -7.34 -3.17
CA ALA A 244 -10.47 -7.04 -2.50
C ALA A 244 -9.55 -8.26 -2.41
N ASN A 245 -10.09 -9.42 -2.01
CA ASN A 245 -9.30 -10.65 -1.91
C ASN A 245 -9.09 -11.32 -3.27
N SER A 246 -10.15 -11.41 -4.11
CA SER A 246 -10.07 -12.09 -5.41
C SER A 246 -9.16 -11.36 -6.42
N ARG A 247 -9.11 -10.03 -6.37
CA ARG A 247 -8.25 -9.18 -7.23
C ARG A 247 -6.87 -8.92 -6.62
N GLY A 248 -6.61 -9.42 -5.40
CA GLY A 248 -5.34 -9.24 -4.70
C GLY A 248 -5.00 -7.79 -4.33
N LYS A 249 -6.03 -6.99 -4.03
CA LYS A 249 -5.95 -5.60 -3.55
C LYS A 249 -5.72 -5.57 -2.03
N CYS A 250 -5.48 -4.38 -1.49
CA CYS A 250 -5.24 -4.14 -0.08
C CYS A 250 -4.09 -5.01 0.48
N ARG A 251 -3.02 -5.20 -0.30
CA ARG A 251 -1.81 -5.86 0.20
C ARG A 251 -1.13 -4.94 1.20
N THR A 252 -0.59 -5.50 2.26
CA THR A 252 -0.07 -4.75 3.40
C THR A 252 1.40 -5.07 3.61
N ILE A 253 2.20 -4.01 3.73
CA ILE A 253 3.61 -4.08 4.12
C ILE A 253 3.75 -3.30 5.41
N TYR A 254 4.27 -3.97 6.44
CA TYR A 254 4.68 -3.33 7.67
C TYR A 254 6.20 -3.29 7.73
N VAL A 255 6.74 -2.11 8.01
CA VAL A 255 8.18 -1.91 8.27
C VAL A 255 8.34 -1.57 9.74
N GLU A 256 9.06 -2.40 10.49
CA GLU A 256 9.34 -2.11 11.89
C GLU A 256 10.23 -0.86 12.01
N SER A 257 9.99 -0.06 13.05
CA SER A 257 10.69 1.21 13.26
C SER A 257 12.18 0.98 13.51
N PHE A 258 13.01 1.91 13.02
CA PHE A 258 14.47 1.83 13.15
C PHE A 258 14.91 1.80 14.62
N ALA A 259 14.16 2.45 15.51
CA ALA A 259 14.42 2.44 16.95
C ALA A 259 14.29 1.05 17.62
N ARG A 260 13.73 0.04 16.93
CA ARG A 260 13.49 -1.29 17.49
C ARG A 260 14.61 -2.24 17.08
N VAL A 261 15.69 -2.25 17.87
CA VAL A 261 16.87 -3.09 17.63
C VAL A 261 16.66 -4.54 18.09
N LYS A 262 16.29 -4.73 19.36
CA LYS A 262 16.27 -6.07 20.00
C LYS A 262 14.89 -6.71 20.08
N THR A 263 13.83 -5.92 20.06
CA THR A 263 12.46 -6.42 20.25
C THR A 263 11.46 -5.69 19.37
N LEU A 264 10.51 -6.43 18.80
CA LEU A 264 9.41 -5.86 18.02
C LEU A 264 8.56 -4.88 18.85
N SER A 265 8.04 -3.85 18.18
CA SER A 265 7.08 -2.94 18.79
C SER A 265 5.76 -3.66 19.11
N LEU A 266 4.90 -3.05 19.93
CA LEU A 266 3.58 -3.61 20.20
C LEU A 266 2.74 -3.72 18.91
N SER A 267 2.81 -2.69 18.06
CA SER A 267 2.21 -2.71 16.72
C SER A 267 2.78 -3.84 15.87
N GLY A 268 4.11 -3.99 15.84
CA GLY A 268 4.79 -5.05 15.11
C GLY A 268 4.34 -6.45 15.57
N LYS A 269 4.33 -6.71 16.87
CA LYS A 269 3.85 -7.98 17.45
C LYS A 269 2.42 -8.31 17.05
N LEU A 270 1.53 -7.31 17.02
CA LEU A 270 0.13 -7.49 16.66
C LEU A 270 -0.05 -7.74 15.16
N LEU A 271 0.72 -7.03 14.33
CA LEU A 271 0.62 -7.10 12.87
C LEU A 271 1.36 -8.27 12.25
N LEU A 272 2.31 -8.88 12.97
CA LEU A 272 3.19 -9.93 12.46
C LEU A 272 2.47 -11.08 11.74
N ARG A 273 1.28 -11.49 12.19
CA ARG A 273 0.47 -12.55 11.54
C ARG A 273 -0.63 -12.04 10.61
N ILE A 274 -0.82 -10.72 10.54
CA ILE A 274 -1.91 -10.09 9.81
C ILE A 274 -1.41 -9.54 8.47
N VAL A 275 -0.20 -8.97 8.44
CA VAL A 275 0.32 -8.31 7.24
C VAL A 275 0.85 -9.30 6.22
N ASP A 276 0.84 -8.88 4.95
CA ASP A 276 1.33 -9.73 3.85
C ASP A 276 2.85 -9.86 3.87
N ARG A 277 3.57 -8.76 4.14
CA ARG A 277 5.02 -8.78 4.39
C ARG A 277 5.37 -7.95 5.61
N PHE A 278 6.33 -8.45 6.37
CA PHE A 278 6.81 -7.83 7.59
C PHE A 278 8.32 -7.63 7.49
N PHE A 279 8.76 -6.38 7.41
CA PHE A 279 10.17 -6.03 7.29
C PHE A 279 10.76 -5.55 8.59
N VAL A 280 11.98 -5.99 8.86
CA VAL A 280 12.81 -5.54 9.98
C VAL A 280 14.13 -4.98 9.47
N GLN A 281 14.66 -4.01 10.20
CA GLN A 281 15.90 -3.30 9.83
C GLN A 281 17.14 -3.80 10.57
N TRP A 282 16.96 -4.72 11.52
CA TRP A 282 18.00 -5.29 12.38
C TRP A 282 18.02 -6.82 12.22
N GLU A 283 19.21 -7.38 12.12
CA GLU A 283 19.43 -8.82 11.90
C GLU A 283 18.92 -9.64 13.09
N GLU A 284 19.00 -9.09 14.31
CA GLU A 284 18.52 -9.74 15.53
C GLU A 284 17.00 -9.98 15.55
N LEU A 285 16.26 -9.32 14.66
CA LEU A 285 14.81 -9.48 14.52
C LEU A 285 14.44 -10.36 13.31
N GLU A 286 15.42 -10.85 12.55
CA GLU A 286 15.16 -11.76 11.44
C GLU A 286 14.46 -13.03 11.94
N GLY A 287 13.44 -13.47 11.18
CA GLY A 287 12.68 -14.67 11.54
C GLY A 287 11.80 -14.51 12.78
N ALA A 288 11.66 -13.31 13.35
CA ALA A 288 10.74 -13.07 14.46
C ALA A 288 9.32 -13.54 14.09
N GLY A 289 8.75 -14.39 14.96
CA GLY A 289 7.46 -15.06 14.74
C GLY A 289 7.35 -15.88 13.44
N GLY A 290 8.47 -16.28 12.86
CA GLY A 290 8.57 -17.10 11.65
C GLY A 290 8.29 -16.35 10.33
N ARG A 291 8.12 -15.02 10.37
CA ARG A 291 7.68 -14.24 9.19
C ARG A 291 8.47 -12.95 8.92
N ALA A 292 9.25 -12.47 9.89
CA ALA A 292 9.98 -11.21 9.74
C ALA A 292 11.15 -11.36 8.75
N GLU A 293 11.17 -10.50 7.74
CA GLU A 293 12.19 -10.45 6.70
C GLU A 293 13.18 -9.31 6.98
N PHE A 294 14.46 -9.64 7.16
CA PHE A 294 15.51 -8.63 7.30
C PHE A 294 15.84 -8.00 5.95
N CYS A 295 15.86 -6.67 5.88
CA CYS A 295 16.14 -5.91 4.66
C CYS A 295 17.29 -4.90 4.81
N GLY A 296 18.02 -4.96 5.92
CA GLY A 296 19.06 -3.98 6.25
C GLY A 296 18.51 -2.63 6.69
N VAL A 297 19.40 -1.64 6.76
CA VAL A 297 19.06 -0.27 7.17
C VAL A 297 18.35 0.43 6.02
N LEU A 298 17.06 0.70 6.20
CA LEU A 298 16.22 1.32 5.17
C LEU A 298 16.04 2.83 5.36
N VAL A 299 16.36 3.34 6.57
CA VAL A 299 16.24 4.75 6.97
C VAL A 299 17.63 5.39 7.06
#